data_AF-A0A661H4U0-F1
#
_entry.id   AF-A0A661H4U0-F1
#
_cell.length_a   1.000
_cell.length_b   1.000
_cell.length_c   1.000
_cell.angle_alpha   90.00
_cell.angle_beta   90.00
_cell.angle_gamma   90.00
#
_symmetry.space_group_name_H-M   'P 1'
#
loop_
_entity.id
_entity.type
_entity.pdbx_description
1 polymer ?
#
loop_
_entity_poly.entity_id
_entity_poly.type
_entity_poly.pdbx_seq_one_letter_code
_entity_poly.pdbx_strand_id
1 'polypeptide(L)'
;MAYIFVTCCFKKKFFTYEFGEKSMNKGILGRSYNDKNAQKAVVSAWEDLLTNGECKSSAIRAVIKNSWQRCLAQGVDQIIRQPAVADNLEELRQDNGELVSALKSIEDRLSDVLSETDSLIALADSNGMMMEVFGNSKVIESAKYDQIMPGYAWNENTIGTNAIGTAIELKQPVEIHAAEHFCESIKRWSCAAAPVMDPLSGELLGVIDVTTSSEKYSIQNIALAITAAQQLEENIQSRQFVKRMLLVDWYHEVGS
;
A
#
# COMPACT_ATOMS: atom_id res chain seq x y z
N MET A 1 6.63 -18.19 57.07
CA MET A 1 6.53 -18.19 55.59
C MET A 1 5.45 -17.20 55.19
N ALA A 2 5.85 -15.98 54.82
CA ALA A 2 4.93 -14.95 54.34
C ALA A 2 5.02 -14.90 52.82
N TYR A 3 3.91 -15.18 52.13
CA TYR A 3 3.77 -14.99 50.69
C TYR A 3 3.66 -13.48 50.42
N ILE A 4 4.67 -12.90 49.79
CA ILE A 4 4.62 -11.54 49.25
C ILE A 4 3.89 -11.63 47.91
N PHE A 5 2.62 -11.24 47.89
CA PHE A 5 1.93 -10.92 46.64
C PHE A 5 2.50 -9.61 46.10
N VAL A 6 3.36 -9.70 45.08
CA VAL A 6 3.70 -8.55 44.24
C VAL A 6 2.50 -8.29 43.34
N THR A 7 1.57 -7.44 43.78
CA THR A 7 0.55 -6.87 42.91
C THR A 7 1.22 -5.90 41.96
N CYS A 8 1.52 -6.38 40.76
CA CYS A 8 1.96 -5.53 39.65
C CYS A 8 0.81 -4.58 39.29
N CYS A 9 0.88 -3.36 39.82
CA CYS A 9 0.00 -2.26 39.42
C CYS A 9 0.34 -1.84 37.99
N PHE A 10 -0.23 -2.55 37.01
CA PHE A 10 -0.34 -2.04 35.64
C PHE A 10 -1.25 -0.82 35.68
N LYS A 11 -0.66 0.37 35.83
CA LYS A 11 -1.30 1.60 35.36
C LYS A 11 -1.46 1.42 33.85
N LYS A 12 -2.67 1.07 33.40
CA LYS A 12 -3.11 1.26 32.02
C LYS A 12 -2.97 2.75 31.70
N LYS A 13 -1.79 3.18 31.28
CA LYS A 13 -1.70 4.31 30.35
C LYS A 13 -2.26 3.77 29.06
N PHE A 14 -3.56 3.96 28.87
CA PHE A 14 -4.10 4.06 27.53
C PHE A 14 -3.26 5.15 26.85
N PHE A 15 -2.32 4.74 25.99
CA PHE A 15 -1.85 5.62 24.94
C PHE A 15 -3.08 5.82 24.07
N THR A 16 -3.82 6.88 24.38
CA THR A 16 -4.68 7.52 23.38
C THR A 16 -3.71 7.92 22.28
N TYR A 17 -3.63 7.11 21.23
CA TYR A 17 -3.23 7.63 19.94
C TYR A 17 -4.23 8.76 19.66
N GLU A 18 -3.79 9.99 19.89
CA GLU A 18 -4.41 11.13 19.26
C GLU A 18 -4.25 10.87 17.77
N PHE A 19 -5.30 10.30 17.17
CA PHE A 19 -5.55 10.48 15.76
C PHE A 19 -5.55 11.99 15.55
N GLY A 20 -4.40 12.53 15.15
CA GLY A 20 -4.40 13.80 14.47
C GLY A 20 -5.46 13.68 13.37
N GLU A 21 -6.35 14.67 13.29
CA GLU A 21 -7.38 14.81 12.25
C GLU A 21 -6.78 14.94 10.82
N LYS A 22 -5.72 14.19 10.51
CA LYS A 22 -5.17 14.07 9.17
C LYS A 22 -6.03 13.09 8.38
N SER A 23 -7.16 13.64 7.93
CA SER A 23 -7.73 13.36 6.61
C SER A 23 -8.04 11.88 6.32
N MET A 24 -9.10 11.36 6.95
CA MET A 24 -10.03 10.59 6.11
C MET A 24 -10.56 11.56 5.07
N ASN A 25 -10.09 11.39 3.83
CA ASN A 25 -10.46 12.23 2.71
C ASN A 25 -12.00 12.18 2.59
N LYS A 26 -12.70 13.29 2.84
CA LYS A 26 -14.18 13.38 2.81
C LYS A 26 -14.82 12.95 1.47
N GLY A 27 -14.01 12.66 0.44
CA GLY A 27 -14.44 12.18 -0.87
C GLY A 27 -14.38 10.66 -1.08
N ILE A 28 -14.21 9.85 -0.03
CA ILE A 28 -14.18 8.38 -0.10
C ILE A 28 -15.62 7.81 0.00
N LEU A 29 -16.43 8.31 0.94
CA LEU A 29 -17.82 7.89 1.12
C LEU A 29 -18.73 8.46 0.01
N GLY A 30 -19.32 7.59 -0.82
CA GLY A 30 -20.34 7.97 -1.81
C GLY A 30 -19.91 7.93 -3.28
N ARG A 31 -18.74 7.39 -3.63
CA ARG A 31 -18.33 7.24 -5.04
C ARG A 31 -19.04 6.09 -5.73
N SER A 32 -19.62 6.39 -6.89
CA SER A 32 -19.97 5.37 -7.88
C SER A 32 -18.76 5.11 -8.76
N TYR A 33 -17.99 4.06 -8.46
CA TYR A 33 -16.78 3.70 -9.23
C TYR A 33 -17.11 3.29 -10.67
N ASN A 34 -18.31 2.77 -10.92
CA ASN A 34 -18.75 2.32 -12.24
C ASN A 34 -19.55 3.39 -13.03
N ASP A 35 -19.48 4.66 -12.63
CA ASP A 35 -20.07 5.75 -13.41
C ASP A 35 -19.25 6.01 -14.70
N LYS A 36 -19.80 5.56 -15.83
CA LYS A 36 -19.20 5.72 -17.16
C LYS A 36 -18.97 7.17 -17.55
N ASN A 37 -19.81 8.12 -17.11
CA ASN A 37 -19.63 9.54 -17.45
C ASN A 37 -18.47 10.13 -16.66
N ALA A 38 -18.35 9.77 -15.38
CA ALA A 38 -17.19 10.15 -14.57
C ALA A 38 -15.89 9.59 -15.17
N GLN A 39 -15.88 8.31 -15.58
CA GLN A 39 -14.71 7.70 -16.23
C GLN A 39 -14.35 8.41 -17.55
N LYS A 40 -15.32 8.77 -18.39
CA LYS A 40 -15.07 9.54 -19.62
C LYS A 40 -14.45 10.91 -19.34
N ALA A 41 -14.89 11.59 -18.27
CA ALA A 41 -14.31 12.87 -17.88
C ALA A 41 -12.84 12.72 -17.43
N VAL A 42 -12.51 11.61 -16.74
CA VAL A 42 -11.13 11.28 -16.36
C VAL A 42 -10.27 11.01 -17.60
N VAL A 43 -10.77 10.22 -18.56
CA VAL A 43 -10.06 9.95 -19.83
C VAL A 43 -9.78 11.24 -20.60
N SER A 44 -10.80 12.07 -20.81
CA SER A 44 -10.63 13.35 -21.52
C SER A 44 -9.62 14.26 -20.81
N ALA A 45 -9.66 14.33 -19.48
CA ALA A 45 -8.71 15.13 -18.71
C ALA A 45 -7.27 14.59 -18.77
N TRP A 46 -7.11 13.27 -18.91
CA TRP A 46 -5.82 12.61 -19.11
C TRP A 46 -5.28 12.88 -20.52
N GLU A 47 -6.12 12.80 -21.55
CA GLU A 47 -5.74 13.15 -22.94
C GLU A 47 -5.33 14.62 -23.07
N ASP A 48 -6.08 15.53 -22.43
CA ASP A 48 -5.78 16.95 -22.37
C ASP A 48 -4.42 17.22 -21.71
N LEU A 49 -4.10 16.48 -20.64
CA LEU A 49 -2.80 16.57 -19.98
C LEU A 49 -1.67 16.16 -20.91
N LEU A 50 -1.80 15.02 -21.60
CA LEU A 50 -0.75 14.54 -22.50
C LEU A 50 -0.54 15.46 -23.70
N THR A 51 -1.61 16.09 -24.19
CA THR A 51 -1.55 16.99 -25.34
C THR A 51 -1.03 18.38 -24.97
N ASN A 52 -1.47 18.94 -23.84
CA ASN A 52 -1.22 20.34 -23.48
C ASN A 52 -0.22 20.51 -22.34
N GLY A 53 0.20 19.43 -21.69
CA GLY A 53 1.06 19.44 -20.50
C GLY A 53 0.35 19.82 -19.20
N GLU A 54 -0.95 20.13 -19.24
CA GLU A 54 -1.72 20.52 -18.06
C GLU A 54 -3.17 20.00 -18.11
N CYS A 55 -3.67 19.54 -16.97
CA CYS A 55 -5.08 19.20 -16.79
C CYS A 55 -5.80 20.35 -16.07
N LYS A 56 -6.66 21.09 -16.78
CA LYS A 56 -7.46 22.20 -16.20
C LYS A 56 -8.76 21.76 -15.54
N SER A 57 -9.15 20.51 -15.70
CA SER A 57 -10.42 20.00 -15.18
C SER A 57 -10.44 20.01 -13.65
N SER A 58 -11.39 20.75 -13.07
CA SER A 58 -11.67 20.75 -11.63
C SER A 58 -12.44 19.49 -11.19
N ALA A 59 -12.89 18.66 -12.14
CA ALA A 59 -13.57 17.40 -11.86
C ALA A 59 -12.58 16.29 -11.44
N ILE A 60 -11.29 16.46 -11.74
CA ILE A 60 -10.25 15.50 -11.37
C ILE A 60 -9.73 15.80 -9.97
N ARG A 61 -9.59 14.73 -9.17
CA ARG A 61 -9.08 14.82 -7.81
C ARG A 61 -7.67 15.37 -7.81
N ALA A 62 -7.38 16.25 -6.86
CA ALA A 62 -6.06 16.87 -6.72
C ALA A 62 -4.93 15.82 -6.61
N VAL A 63 -5.17 14.71 -5.90
CA VAL A 63 -4.19 13.61 -5.79
C VAL A 63 -3.80 13.02 -7.14
N ILE A 64 -4.76 12.81 -8.04
CA ILE A 64 -4.52 12.26 -9.38
C ILE A 64 -3.82 13.29 -10.26
N LYS A 65 -4.34 14.53 -10.27
CA LYS A 65 -3.73 15.62 -11.04
C LYS A 65 -2.27 15.85 -10.65
N ASN A 66 -1.95 15.85 -9.36
CA ASN A 66 -0.59 16.04 -8.87
C ASN A 66 0.32 14.86 -9.24
N SER A 67 -0.17 13.61 -9.13
CA SER A 67 0.59 12.43 -9.54
C SER A 67 0.86 12.42 -11.05
N TRP A 68 -0.16 12.69 -11.87
CA TRP A 68 -0.02 12.84 -13.31
C TRP A 68 1.01 13.92 -13.70
N GLN A 69 1.03 15.06 -13.00
CA GLN A 69 2.02 16.10 -13.22
C GLN A 69 3.44 15.65 -12.87
N ARG A 70 3.62 14.88 -11.78
CA ARG A 70 4.95 14.30 -11.45
C ARG A 70 5.40 13.32 -12.52
N CYS A 71 4.51 12.45 -12.99
CA CYS A 71 4.81 11.47 -14.05
C CYS A 71 5.25 12.18 -15.35
N LEU A 72 4.53 13.23 -15.75
CA LEU A 72 4.88 14.03 -16.92
C LEU A 72 6.23 14.74 -16.74
N ALA A 73 6.48 15.33 -15.56
CA ALA A 73 7.74 15.99 -15.25
C ALA A 73 8.94 15.03 -15.23
N GLN A 74 8.71 13.75 -14.91
CA GLN A 74 9.71 12.68 -14.93
C GLN A 74 9.87 12.03 -16.31
N GLY A 75 9.06 12.42 -17.31
CA GLY A 75 9.14 11.89 -18.66
C GLY A 75 8.65 10.44 -18.79
N VAL A 76 7.73 10.01 -17.93
CA VAL A 76 7.12 8.68 -18.00
C VAL A 76 6.35 8.54 -19.30
N ASP A 77 6.62 7.46 -20.05
CA ASP A 77 5.89 7.11 -21.27
C ASP A 77 4.58 6.40 -20.91
N GLN A 78 3.46 6.89 -21.42
CA GLN A 78 2.14 6.36 -21.11
C GLN A 78 1.80 5.03 -21.82
N ILE A 79 2.55 4.68 -22.86
CA ILE A 79 2.36 3.48 -23.68
C ILE A 79 3.36 2.40 -23.25
N ILE A 80 4.64 2.77 -23.16
CA ILE A 80 5.74 1.82 -22.93
C ILE A 80 6.16 1.85 -21.46
N ARG A 81 5.74 0.83 -20.71
CA ARG A 81 6.22 0.61 -19.34
C ARG A 81 7.54 -0.15 -19.32
N GLN A 82 8.49 0.32 -18.51
CA GLN A 82 9.78 -0.34 -18.27
C GLN A 82 10.08 -0.37 -16.77
N PRO A 83 9.33 -1.17 -15.97
CA PRO A 83 9.64 -1.31 -14.56
C PRO A 83 11.05 -1.85 -14.37
N ALA A 84 11.76 -1.30 -13.37
CA ALA A 84 12.98 -1.95 -12.89
C ALA A 84 12.65 -3.35 -12.37
N VAL A 85 13.58 -4.28 -12.57
CA VAL A 85 13.47 -5.66 -12.10
C VAL A 85 14.47 -5.85 -10.98
N ALA A 86 14.05 -6.49 -9.89
CA ALA A 86 14.95 -6.81 -8.78
C ALA A 86 16.06 -7.75 -9.25
N ASP A 87 17.32 -7.39 -8.97
CA ASP A 87 18.47 -8.27 -9.24
C ASP A 87 18.40 -9.55 -8.39
N ASN A 88 18.01 -9.40 -7.12
CA ASN A 88 17.88 -10.49 -6.16
C ASN A 88 16.67 -10.28 -5.24
N LEU A 89 15.54 -10.88 -5.60
CA LEU A 89 14.30 -10.77 -4.84
C LEU A 89 14.40 -11.39 -3.44
N GLU A 90 15.22 -12.43 -3.26
CA GLU A 90 15.35 -13.11 -1.98
C GLU A 90 16.15 -12.29 -0.97
N GLU A 91 17.23 -11.66 -1.43
CA GLU A 91 17.99 -10.69 -0.62
C GLU A 91 17.11 -9.50 -0.23
N LEU A 92 16.33 -8.97 -1.17
CA LEU A 92 15.36 -7.90 -0.88
C LEU A 92 14.35 -8.31 0.22
N ARG A 93 13.84 -9.55 0.16
CA ARG A 93 12.93 -10.08 1.20
C ARG A 93 13.62 -10.23 2.55
N GLN A 94 14.90 -10.62 2.56
CA GLN A 94 15.69 -10.75 3.78
C GLN A 94 15.94 -9.39 4.43
N ASP A 95 16.31 -8.38 3.63
CA ASP A 95 16.50 -7.00 4.08
C ASP A 95 15.20 -6.41 4.65
N ASN A 96 14.05 -6.81 4.08
CA ASN A 96 12.71 -6.43 4.55
C ASN A 96 12.06 -7.49 5.45
N GLY A 97 12.85 -8.34 6.11
CA GLY A 97 12.37 -9.55 6.77
C GLY A 97 11.33 -9.31 7.88
N GLU A 98 11.38 -8.18 8.60
CA GLU A 98 10.35 -7.83 9.59
C GLU A 98 8.98 -7.58 8.93
N LEU A 99 8.98 -6.83 7.83
CA LEU A 99 7.78 -6.49 7.07
C LEU A 99 7.18 -7.72 6.39
N VAL A 100 8.02 -8.53 5.73
CA VAL A 100 7.59 -9.79 5.09
C VAL A 100 7.03 -10.74 6.14
N SER A 101 7.69 -10.89 7.30
CA SER A 101 7.18 -11.73 8.39
C SER A 101 5.85 -11.25 8.97
N ALA A 102 5.64 -9.93 9.02
CA ALA A 102 4.38 -9.35 9.47
C ALA A 102 3.24 -9.64 8.47
N LEU A 103 3.50 -9.56 7.16
CA LEU A 103 2.53 -9.97 6.14
C LEU A 103 2.18 -11.46 6.25
N LYS A 104 3.19 -12.33 6.34
CA LYS A 104 2.98 -13.79 6.44
C LYS A 104 2.10 -14.18 7.62
N SER A 105 2.11 -13.40 8.71
CA SER A 105 1.26 -13.66 9.88
C SER A 105 -0.24 -13.39 9.67
N ILE A 106 -0.61 -12.65 8.62
CA ILE A 106 -2.01 -12.38 8.26
C ILE A 106 -2.42 -13.03 6.93
N GLU A 107 -1.45 -13.49 6.14
CA GLU A 107 -1.65 -14.02 4.79
C GLU A 107 -2.62 -15.20 4.75
N ASP A 108 -2.46 -16.20 5.62
CA ASP A 108 -3.36 -17.38 5.63
C ASP A 108 -4.83 -16.97 5.82
N ARG A 109 -5.08 -16.07 6.79
CA ARG A 109 -6.43 -15.59 7.11
C ARG A 109 -7.04 -14.78 5.99
N LEU A 110 -6.23 -13.99 5.27
CA LEU A 110 -6.69 -13.18 4.16
C LEU A 110 -6.84 -14.01 2.89
N SER A 111 -5.98 -15.00 2.65
CA SER A 111 -5.98 -15.83 1.44
C SER A 111 -7.30 -16.59 1.28
N ASP A 112 -7.84 -17.15 2.37
CA ASP A 112 -9.13 -17.85 2.37
C ASP A 112 -10.30 -16.94 1.97
N VAL A 113 -10.25 -15.67 2.38
CA VAL A 113 -11.29 -14.68 2.01
C VAL A 113 -11.07 -14.22 0.57
N LEU A 114 -9.82 -13.91 0.21
CA LEU A 114 -9.47 -13.37 -1.09
C LEU A 114 -9.70 -14.37 -2.22
N SER A 115 -9.58 -15.68 -1.97
CA SER A 115 -9.86 -16.72 -2.98
C SER A 115 -11.30 -16.65 -3.50
N GLU A 116 -12.24 -16.19 -2.66
CA GLU A 116 -13.65 -16.02 -3.01
C GLU A 116 -13.98 -14.61 -3.54
N THR A 117 -12.97 -13.76 -3.70
CA THR A 117 -13.12 -12.40 -4.25
C THR A 117 -12.39 -12.25 -5.57
N ASP A 118 -12.74 -11.22 -6.34
CA ASP A 118 -11.99 -10.84 -7.55
C ASP A 118 -10.82 -9.88 -7.20
N SER A 119 -9.99 -10.23 -6.22
CA SER A 119 -8.91 -9.37 -5.73
C SER A 119 -7.62 -10.10 -5.37
N LEU A 120 -6.52 -9.35 -5.39
CA LEU A 120 -5.22 -9.76 -4.85
C LEU A 120 -4.69 -8.69 -3.88
N ILE A 121 -3.79 -9.10 -3.00
CA ILE A 121 -2.96 -8.22 -2.18
C ILE A 121 -1.52 -8.32 -2.66
N ALA A 122 -0.87 -7.16 -2.77
CA ALA A 122 0.56 -7.04 -3.00
C ALA A 122 1.24 -6.30 -1.84
N LEU A 123 2.46 -6.71 -1.51
CA LEU A 123 3.35 -5.98 -0.61
C LEU A 123 4.55 -5.49 -1.43
N ALA A 124 4.83 -4.20 -1.34
CA ALA A 124 6.05 -3.59 -1.90
C ALA A 124 6.91 -2.99 -0.78
N ASP A 125 8.22 -2.91 -1.02
CA ASP A 125 9.15 -2.19 -0.15
C ASP A 125 8.95 -0.67 -0.22
N SER A 126 9.74 0.08 0.54
CA SER A 126 9.68 1.55 0.58
C SER A 126 10.09 2.24 -0.74
N ASN A 127 10.71 1.51 -1.68
CA ASN A 127 11.07 1.99 -3.01
C ASN A 127 10.05 1.59 -4.09
N GLY A 128 9.02 0.82 -3.72
CA GLY A 128 7.98 0.32 -4.60
C GLY A 128 8.32 -0.98 -5.30
N MET A 129 9.37 -1.69 -4.89
CA MET A 129 9.69 -3.02 -5.40
C MET A 129 8.75 -4.06 -4.79
N MET A 130 7.93 -4.70 -5.62
CA MET A 130 6.96 -5.69 -5.17
C MET A 130 7.65 -6.97 -4.67
N MET A 131 7.36 -7.40 -3.45
CA MET A 131 7.98 -8.55 -2.80
C MET A 131 7.04 -9.76 -2.69
N GLU A 132 5.77 -9.52 -2.39
CA GLU A 132 4.77 -10.58 -2.19
C GLU A 132 3.49 -10.25 -2.94
N VAL A 133 2.82 -11.30 -3.45
CA VAL A 133 1.49 -11.22 -4.06
C VAL A 133 0.71 -12.48 -3.70
N PHE A 134 -0.49 -12.33 -3.16
CA PHE A 134 -1.40 -13.44 -2.85
C PHE A 134 -2.87 -13.02 -3.00
N GLY A 135 -3.79 -13.99 -3.07
CA GLY A 135 -5.21 -13.76 -3.31
C GLY A 135 -5.78 -14.67 -4.39
N ASN A 136 -6.79 -14.20 -5.13
CA ASN A 136 -7.47 -15.02 -6.13
C ASN A 136 -6.54 -15.43 -7.27
N SER A 137 -6.45 -16.74 -7.54
CA SER A 137 -5.53 -17.30 -8.52
C SER A 137 -5.76 -16.81 -9.95
N LYS A 138 -7.02 -16.62 -10.37
CA LYS A 138 -7.36 -16.10 -11.70
C LYS A 138 -6.97 -14.64 -11.85
N VAL A 139 -7.16 -13.85 -10.80
CA VAL A 139 -6.77 -12.44 -10.78
C VAL A 139 -5.25 -12.33 -10.86
N ILE A 140 -4.51 -13.12 -10.05
CA ILE A 140 -3.05 -13.17 -10.09
C ILE A 140 -2.54 -13.59 -11.47
N GLU A 141 -3.12 -14.61 -12.08
CA GLU A 141 -2.74 -15.05 -13.43
C GLU A 141 -2.95 -13.94 -14.47
N SER A 142 -4.09 -13.24 -14.41
CA SER A 142 -4.36 -12.07 -15.27
C SER A 142 -3.38 -10.92 -14.99
N ALA A 143 -3.02 -10.69 -13.73
CA ALA A 143 -2.18 -9.58 -13.29
C ALA A 143 -0.71 -9.72 -13.75
N LYS A 144 -0.23 -10.96 -13.95
CA LYS A 144 1.12 -11.24 -14.50
C LYS A 144 1.34 -10.64 -15.89
N TYR A 145 0.31 -10.59 -16.73
CA TYR A 145 0.41 -9.95 -18.06
C TYR A 145 0.75 -8.46 -17.98
N ASP A 146 0.44 -7.83 -16.84
CA ASP A 146 0.74 -6.43 -16.58
C ASP A 146 1.92 -6.23 -15.62
N GLN A 147 2.71 -7.29 -15.34
CA GLN A 147 3.85 -7.26 -14.42
C GLN A 147 3.47 -6.91 -12.96
N ILE A 148 2.23 -7.19 -12.57
CA ILE A 148 1.78 -7.17 -11.17
C ILE A 148 2.20 -8.50 -10.54
N MET A 149 3.48 -8.61 -10.22
CA MET A 149 4.07 -9.79 -9.59
C MET A 149 5.37 -9.42 -8.86
N PRO A 150 5.85 -10.25 -7.92
CA PRO A 150 7.10 -9.98 -7.22
C PRO A 150 8.29 -9.78 -8.15
N GLY A 151 9.19 -8.86 -7.77
CA GLY A 151 10.41 -8.53 -8.49
C GLY A 151 10.28 -7.36 -9.48
N TYR A 152 9.12 -6.70 -9.57
CA TYR A 152 8.93 -5.52 -10.41
C TYR A 152 8.69 -4.27 -9.58
N ALA A 153 9.32 -3.16 -9.99
CA ALA A 153 9.12 -1.86 -9.37
C ALA A 153 7.81 -1.19 -9.83
N TRP A 154 7.08 -0.61 -8.87
CA TRP A 154 5.79 0.07 -9.05
C TRP A 154 5.83 1.52 -8.52
N ASN A 155 6.97 2.19 -8.65
CA ASN A 155 7.12 3.61 -8.36
C ASN A 155 6.58 4.49 -9.53
N GLU A 156 6.23 5.74 -9.22
CA GLU A 156 5.62 6.64 -10.23
C GLU A 156 6.57 6.95 -11.38
N ASN A 157 7.88 6.98 -11.15
CA ASN A 157 8.86 7.29 -12.20
C ASN A 157 9.05 6.18 -13.25
N THR A 158 8.52 4.97 -13.02
CA THR A 158 8.60 3.87 -14.00
C THR A 158 7.24 3.40 -14.52
N ILE A 159 6.22 3.37 -13.65
CA ILE A 159 4.86 2.87 -13.99
C ILE A 159 3.83 4.02 -14.05
N GLY A 160 4.28 5.25 -13.85
CA GLY A 160 3.39 6.40 -13.75
C GLY A 160 2.45 6.30 -12.56
N THR A 161 1.39 7.10 -12.55
CA THR A 161 0.37 7.08 -11.50
C THR A 161 -0.21 5.68 -11.33
N ASN A 162 0.08 5.09 -10.18
CA ASN A 162 -0.40 3.81 -9.70
C ASN A 162 -0.49 3.87 -8.17
N ALA A 163 -1.25 2.97 -7.55
CA ALA A 163 -1.54 3.10 -6.12
C ALA A 163 -0.30 2.94 -5.22
N ILE A 164 0.60 1.99 -5.52
CA ILE A 164 1.85 1.77 -4.76
C ILE A 164 2.72 3.02 -4.80
N GLY A 165 3.11 3.47 -5.99
CA GLY A 165 3.98 4.64 -6.16
C GLY A 165 3.36 5.91 -5.57
N THR A 166 2.05 6.11 -5.76
CA THR A 166 1.37 7.29 -5.22
C THR A 166 1.30 7.26 -3.69
N ALA A 167 1.12 6.08 -3.08
CA ALA A 167 1.14 5.92 -1.63
C ALA A 167 2.52 6.22 -1.04
N ILE A 168 3.60 5.83 -1.72
CA ILE A 168 4.99 6.13 -1.34
C ILE A 168 5.22 7.64 -1.33
N GLU A 169 4.91 8.32 -2.44
CA GLU A 169 5.11 9.76 -2.60
C GLU A 169 4.35 10.58 -1.56
N LEU A 170 3.17 10.13 -1.17
CA LEU A 170 2.29 10.89 -0.27
C LEU A 170 2.34 10.44 1.18
N LYS A 171 2.92 9.25 1.47
CA LYS A 171 2.87 8.58 2.78
C LYS A 171 1.45 8.57 3.38
N GLN A 172 0.46 8.31 2.52
CA GLN A 172 -0.95 8.21 2.92
C GLN A 172 -1.69 7.18 2.07
N PRO A 173 -2.82 6.63 2.56
CA PRO A 173 -3.64 5.75 1.76
C PRO A 173 -4.22 6.44 0.52
N VAL A 174 -4.24 5.73 -0.60
CA VAL A 174 -4.70 6.22 -1.89
C VAL A 174 -5.49 5.17 -2.65
N GLU A 175 -6.42 5.65 -3.46
CA GLU A 175 -7.15 4.85 -4.43
C GLU A 175 -6.83 5.40 -5.82
N ILE A 176 -6.51 4.51 -6.76
CA ILE A 176 -6.32 4.81 -8.17
C ILE A 176 -7.26 3.90 -8.95
N HIS A 177 -8.26 4.49 -9.61
CA HIS A 177 -9.32 3.75 -10.28
C HIS A 177 -9.21 3.90 -11.79
N ALA A 178 -9.06 2.76 -12.49
CA ALA A 178 -9.13 2.65 -13.94
C ALA A 178 -8.33 3.73 -14.69
N ALA A 179 -9.03 4.65 -15.38
CA ALA A 179 -8.44 5.71 -16.20
C ALA A 179 -7.56 6.71 -15.43
N GLU A 180 -7.64 6.71 -14.09
CA GLU A 180 -6.75 7.49 -13.22
C GLU A 180 -5.29 6.98 -13.26
N HIS A 181 -5.06 5.72 -13.64
CA HIS A 181 -3.70 5.24 -13.89
C HIS A 181 -3.06 6.02 -15.03
N PHE A 182 -1.77 6.35 -14.92
CA PHE A 182 -1.10 7.13 -15.97
C PHE A 182 -0.88 6.31 -17.24
N CYS A 183 -0.33 5.10 -17.13
CA CYS A 183 -0.08 4.25 -18.28
C CYS A 183 -1.35 3.53 -18.77
N GLU A 184 -1.53 3.43 -20.09
CA GLU A 184 -2.74 2.87 -20.71
C GLU A 184 -2.95 1.39 -20.38
N SER A 185 -1.89 0.59 -20.40
CA SER A 185 -1.99 -0.87 -20.27
C SER A 185 -2.59 -1.33 -18.93
N ILE A 186 -2.48 -0.52 -17.88
CA ILE A 186 -2.93 -0.86 -16.53
C ILE A 186 -4.29 -0.24 -16.16
N LYS A 187 -4.93 0.53 -17.06
CA LYS A 187 -6.24 1.16 -16.80
C LYS A 187 -7.40 0.16 -16.61
N ARG A 188 -7.18 -1.14 -16.85
CA ARG A 188 -8.14 -2.22 -16.53
C ARG A 188 -8.19 -2.58 -15.04
N TRP A 189 -7.22 -2.09 -14.26
CA TRP A 189 -7.12 -2.33 -12.83
C TRP A 189 -7.62 -1.12 -12.04
N SER A 190 -8.06 -1.40 -10.82
CA SER A 190 -8.31 -0.42 -9.79
C SER A 190 -7.68 -0.90 -8.49
N CYS A 191 -6.97 0.02 -7.84
CA CYS A 191 -6.01 -0.32 -6.80
C CYS A 191 -6.24 0.59 -5.59
N ALA A 192 -6.11 0.02 -4.41
CA ALA A 192 -6.17 0.73 -3.14
C ALA A 192 -4.93 0.39 -2.33
N ALA A 193 -4.11 1.40 -2.06
CA ALA A 193 -2.84 1.22 -1.37
C ALA A 193 -2.81 1.97 -0.05
N ALA A 194 -2.12 1.40 0.94
CA ALA A 194 -1.86 2.03 2.22
C ALA A 194 -0.37 1.82 2.60
N PRO A 195 0.32 2.89 3.02
CA PRO A 195 1.69 2.77 3.52
C PRO A 195 1.72 2.01 4.84
N VAL A 196 2.79 1.25 5.05
CA VAL A 196 3.15 0.61 6.33
C VAL A 196 4.29 1.41 6.92
N MET A 197 4.05 2.06 8.05
CA MET A 197 5.01 2.93 8.72
C MET A 197 5.68 2.21 9.89
N ASP A 198 6.96 2.47 10.13
CA ASP A 198 7.61 2.02 11.35
C ASP A 198 6.95 2.73 12.55
N PRO A 199 6.37 2.00 13.50
CA PRO A 199 5.61 2.59 14.61
C PRO A 199 6.45 3.47 15.55
N LEU A 200 7.78 3.38 15.47
CA LEU A 200 8.71 4.12 16.32
C LEU A 200 9.39 5.27 15.58
N SER A 201 9.99 5.01 14.42
CA SER A 201 10.72 6.02 13.65
C SER A 201 9.79 6.86 12.78
N GLY A 202 8.61 6.35 12.44
CA GLY A 202 7.70 6.97 11.47
C GLY A 202 8.24 6.91 10.03
N GLU A 203 9.23 6.05 9.76
CA GLU A 203 9.75 5.80 8.42
C GLU A 203 8.81 4.90 7.63
N LEU A 204 8.82 5.05 6.30
CA LEU A 204 8.04 4.17 5.43
C LEU A 204 8.78 2.83 5.33
N LEU A 205 8.15 1.75 5.78
CA LEU A 205 8.68 0.39 5.63
C LEU A 205 8.30 -0.21 4.28
N GLY A 206 7.09 0.07 3.81
CA GLY A 206 6.59 -0.42 2.53
C GLY A 206 5.14 -0.05 2.29
N VAL A 207 4.50 -0.71 1.35
CA VAL A 207 3.11 -0.44 0.96
C VAL A 207 2.35 -1.74 0.77
N ILE A 208 1.15 -1.80 1.35
CA ILE A 208 0.14 -2.82 1.03
C ILE A 208 -0.78 -2.26 -0.04
N ASP A 209 -0.98 -3.02 -1.11
CA ASP A 209 -1.91 -2.70 -2.18
C ASP A 209 -2.95 -3.81 -2.36
N VAL A 210 -4.20 -3.42 -2.56
CA VAL A 210 -5.32 -4.29 -2.93
C VAL A 210 -5.69 -3.97 -4.36
N THR A 211 -5.46 -4.91 -5.27
CA THR A 211 -5.74 -4.76 -6.69
C THR A 211 -6.95 -5.61 -7.11
N THR A 212 -7.86 -5.02 -7.88
CA THR A 212 -9.01 -5.69 -8.51
C THR A 212 -9.13 -5.27 -9.97
N SER A 213 -9.88 -6.04 -10.77
CA SER A 213 -10.38 -5.49 -12.04
C SER A 213 -11.25 -4.25 -11.75
N SER A 214 -11.22 -3.27 -12.65
CA SER A 214 -11.88 -1.98 -12.42
C SER A 214 -13.38 -2.11 -12.16
N GLU A 215 -14.05 -3.03 -12.87
CA GLU A 215 -15.49 -3.29 -12.76
C GLU A 215 -15.92 -3.83 -11.38
N LYS A 216 -14.97 -4.44 -10.65
CA LYS A 216 -15.20 -5.11 -9.37
C LYS A 216 -14.77 -4.28 -8.16
N TYR A 217 -14.22 -3.09 -8.41
CA TYR A 217 -13.72 -2.23 -7.35
C TYR A 217 -14.84 -1.76 -6.43
N SER A 218 -14.54 -1.70 -5.13
CA SER A 218 -15.48 -1.32 -4.09
C SER A 218 -14.79 -0.51 -3.00
N ILE A 219 -15.58 0.21 -2.20
CA ILE A 219 -15.05 0.99 -1.07
C ILE A 219 -14.34 0.12 -0.01
N GLN A 220 -14.67 -1.16 0.04
CA GLN A 220 -14.07 -2.12 0.95
C GLN A 220 -12.58 -2.36 0.63
N ASN A 221 -12.13 -2.12 -0.61
CA ASN A 221 -10.73 -2.33 -1.00
C ASN A 221 -9.78 -1.40 -0.24
N ILE A 222 -10.13 -0.10 -0.12
CA ILE A 222 -9.30 0.84 0.64
C ILE A 222 -9.36 0.59 2.15
N ALA A 223 -10.53 0.16 2.67
CA ALA A 223 -10.65 -0.22 4.07
C ALA A 223 -9.77 -1.45 4.39
N LEU A 224 -9.73 -2.43 3.49
CA LEU A 224 -8.88 -3.61 3.60
C LEU A 224 -7.40 -3.25 3.56
N ALA A 225 -6.97 -2.40 2.61
CA ALA A 225 -5.58 -1.96 2.51
C ALA A 225 -5.12 -1.25 3.80
N ILE A 226 -5.92 -0.31 4.31
CA ILE A 226 -5.63 0.43 5.56
C ILE A 226 -5.55 -0.54 6.75
N THR A 227 -6.53 -1.42 6.89
CA THR A 227 -6.59 -2.35 8.03
C THR A 227 -5.44 -3.37 8.00
N ALA A 228 -5.10 -3.86 6.81
CA ALA A 228 -3.96 -4.75 6.63
C ALA A 228 -2.65 -4.04 6.98
N ALA A 229 -2.42 -2.82 6.48
CA ALA A 229 -1.24 -2.03 6.83
C ALA A 229 -1.12 -1.81 8.34
N GLN A 230 -2.20 -1.38 9.00
CA GLN A 230 -2.23 -1.21 10.47
C GLN A 230 -1.91 -2.52 11.21
N GLN A 231 -2.45 -3.65 10.74
CA GLN A 231 -2.15 -4.94 11.36
C GLN A 231 -0.68 -5.33 11.22
N LEU A 232 -0.03 -4.99 10.10
CA LEU A 232 1.41 -5.17 9.91
C LEU A 232 2.20 -4.29 10.89
N GLU A 233 1.84 -3.01 11.01
CA GLU A 233 2.47 -2.07 11.95
C GLU A 233 2.38 -2.58 13.40
N GLU A 234 1.21 -3.03 13.84
CA GLU A 234 1.00 -3.61 15.18
C GLU A 234 1.85 -4.86 15.42
N ASN A 235 1.95 -5.74 14.41
CA ASN A 235 2.76 -6.95 14.48
C ASN A 235 4.26 -6.64 14.57
N ILE A 236 4.72 -5.65 13.81
CA ILE A 236 6.10 -5.15 13.84
C ILE A 236 6.39 -4.54 15.21
N GLN A 237 5.51 -3.64 15.69
CA GLN A 237 5.64 -3.01 17.01
C GLN A 237 5.78 -4.06 18.12
N SER A 238 4.90 -5.08 18.09
CA SER A 238 4.88 -6.14 19.10
C SER A 238 6.17 -6.96 19.09
N ARG A 239 6.69 -7.31 17.90
CA ARG A 239 7.97 -8.03 17.75
C ARG A 239 9.15 -7.19 18.23
N GLN A 240 9.21 -5.92 17.84
CA GLN A 240 10.26 -5.00 18.28
C GLN A 240 10.24 -4.80 19.80
N PHE A 241 9.06 -4.72 20.40
CA PHE A 241 8.90 -4.63 21.86
C PHE A 241 9.46 -5.86 22.58
N VAL A 242 9.13 -7.06 22.12
CA VAL A 242 9.67 -8.32 22.69
C VAL A 242 11.19 -8.39 22.54
N LYS A 243 11.74 -8.08 21.35
CA LYS A 243 13.19 -8.07 21.13
C LYS A 243 13.92 -7.13 22.10
N ARG A 244 13.36 -5.94 22.36
CA ARG A 244 13.93 -4.97 23.30
C ARG A 244 13.90 -5.45 24.74
N MET A 245 12.81 -6.07 25.17
CA MET A 245 12.69 -6.64 26.52
C MET A 245 13.77 -7.71 26.75
N LEU A 246 13.94 -8.63 25.79
CA LEU A 246 14.97 -9.68 25.86
C LEU A 246 16.39 -9.11 25.93
N LEU A 247 16.67 -8.02 25.21
CA LEU A 247 17.97 -7.35 25.27
C LEU A 247 18.24 -6.70 26.63
N VAL A 248 17.21 -6.12 27.25
CA VAL A 248 17.31 -5.54 28.61
C VAL A 248 17.55 -6.63 29.65
N ASP A 249 16.79 -7.73 29.58
CA ASP A 249 16.95 -8.86 30.49
C ASP A 249 18.36 -9.47 30.36
N TRP A 250 18.84 -9.71 29.13
CA TRP A 250 20.19 -10.20 28.87
C TRP A 250 21.27 -9.27 29.43
N TYR A 251 21.12 -7.95 29.27
CA TYR A 251 22.08 -6.99 29.82
C TYR A 251 22.14 -7.05 31.35
N HIS A 252 20.99 -7.25 32.01
CA HIS A 252 20.93 -7.41 33.46
C HIS A 252 21.53 -8.74 33.94
N GLU A 253 21.39 -9.82 33.19
CA GLU A 253 21.94 -11.15 33.53
C GLU A 253 23.46 -11.25 33.31
N VAL A 254 24.00 -10.62 32.27
CA VAL A 254 25.43 -10.67 31.92
C VAL A 254 26.24 -9.54 32.57
N GLY A 255 25.58 -8.42 32.91
CA GLY A 255 26.21 -7.26 33.55
C GLY A 255 26.35 -7.36 35.07
N SER A 256 25.77 -8.39 35.71
CA SER A 256 25.90 -8.71 37.15
C SER A 256 26.89 -9.84 37.40
#